data_AF-A0A1Y3BD20-F1
#
_entry.id   AF-A0A1Y3BD20-F1
#
_cell.length_a   1.000
_cell.length_b   1.000
_cell.length_c   1.000
_cell.angle_alpha   90.00
_cell.angle_beta   90.00
_cell.angle_gamma   90.00
#
_symmetry.space_group_name_H-M   'P 1'
#
loop_
_entity.id
_entity.type
_entity.pdbx_description
1 polymer ?
#
loop_
_entity_poly.entity_id
_entity_poly.type
_entity_poly.pdbx_seq_one_letter_code
_entity_poly.pdbx_strand_id
1 'polypeptide(L)'
;VGVIDILPGCISSVYLYYDPEYSFLNLGVYSALNEIAMVRKFNRILHDLKYYYMGYYIHQCPKMRYKAKYLPSDLLCSETNRWFSIESCVKKLDKNKYARFCDDQTVQDDDGSSFIDCDIKVLFKKMALNYRDYKRLTKNNDDQEKIYEYVRLVGRKCASSLLYYIDNSD
;
A
#
# COMPACT_ATOMS: atom_id res chain seq x y z
N VAL A 1 -9.40 24.74 0.38
CA VAL A 1 -8.03 24.50 0.87
C VAL A 1 -7.56 23.15 0.40
N GLY A 2 -6.38 23.07 -0.19
CA GLY A 2 -5.72 21.82 -0.57
C GLY A 2 -4.48 21.59 0.28
N VAL A 3 -4.28 20.36 0.76
CA VAL A 3 -3.10 19.91 1.52
C VAL A 3 -2.39 18.88 0.66
N ILE A 4 -1.12 19.14 0.36
CA ILE A 4 -0.26 18.30 -0.48
C ILE A 4 1.08 18.04 0.21
N ASP A 5 1.65 16.87 -0.05
CA ASP A 5 3.03 16.53 0.31
C ASP A 5 3.92 16.60 -0.93
N ILE A 6 5.10 17.20 -0.80
CA ILE A 6 6.13 17.23 -1.84
C ILE A 6 7.21 16.23 -1.43
N LEU A 7 7.33 15.16 -2.22
CA LEU A 7 8.27 14.06 -1.99
C LEU A 7 9.36 14.06 -3.08
N PRO A 8 10.50 13.38 -2.88
CA PRO A 8 11.59 13.38 -3.86
C PRO A 8 11.16 12.96 -5.28
N GLY A 9 10.22 12.02 -5.41
CA GLY A 9 9.75 11.52 -6.69
C GLY A 9 8.37 12.04 -7.15
N CYS A 10 7.59 12.66 -6.27
CA CYS A 10 6.20 12.97 -6.57
C CYS A 10 5.59 14.12 -5.75
N ILE A 11 4.47 14.65 -6.24
CA ILE A 11 3.53 15.44 -5.42
C ILE A 11 2.36 14.53 -5.06
N SER A 12 1.98 14.50 -3.79
CA SER A 12 0.91 13.67 -3.25
C SER A 12 -0.24 14.53 -2.73
N SER A 13 -1.45 14.33 -3.26
CA SER A 13 -2.65 14.97 -2.72
C SER A 13 -3.09 14.27 -1.44
N VAL A 14 -3.26 15.02 -0.36
CA VAL A 14 -3.69 14.46 0.93
C VAL A 14 -5.14 14.81 1.20
N TYR A 15 -5.46 16.10 1.31
CA TYR A 15 -6.81 16.57 1.59
C TYR A 15 -7.20 17.71 0.66
N LEU A 16 -8.46 17.72 0.23
CA LEU A 16 -9.07 18.86 -0.43
C LEU A 16 -10.47 19.05 0.11
N TYR A 17 -10.74 20.26 0.59
CA TYR A 17 -12.06 20.66 1.03
C TYR A 17 -12.35 22.09 0.57
N TYR A 18 -13.61 22.34 0.27
CA TYR A 18 -14.11 23.61 -0.21
C TYR A 18 -15.58 23.74 0.22
N ASP A 19 -16.09 24.96 0.18
CA ASP A 19 -17.48 25.25 0.54
C ASP A 19 -18.46 24.55 -0.43
N PRO A 20 -19.37 23.68 0.06
CA PRO A 20 -20.30 22.92 -0.78
C PRO A 20 -21.18 23.75 -1.72
N GLU A 21 -21.43 25.02 -1.41
CA GLU A 21 -22.17 25.94 -2.29
C GLU A 21 -21.49 26.07 -3.67
N TYR A 22 -20.18 25.84 -3.74
CA TYR A 22 -19.37 25.90 -4.97
C TYR A 22 -19.16 24.53 -5.64
N SER A 23 -19.92 23.50 -5.28
CA SER A 23 -19.81 22.15 -5.86
C SER A 23 -19.96 22.13 -7.39
N PHE A 24 -20.75 23.06 -7.95
CA PHE A 24 -20.91 23.23 -9.40
C PHE A 24 -19.59 23.55 -10.14
N LEU A 25 -18.59 24.10 -9.45
CA LEU A 25 -17.28 24.43 -10.02
C LEU A 25 -16.35 23.22 -10.15
N ASN A 26 -16.67 22.07 -9.53
CA ASN A 26 -15.83 20.87 -9.53
C ASN A 26 -14.38 21.16 -9.10
N LEU A 27 -14.18 21.89 -8.00
CA LEU A 27 -12.86 22.35 -7.54
C LEU A 27 -11.84 21.23 -7.32
N GLY A 28 -12.30 19.98 -7.12
CA GLY A 28 -11.44 18.79 -7.11
C GLY A 28 -10.69 18.55 -8.41
N VAL A 29 -11.36 18.73 -9.55
CA VAL A 29 -10.75 18.60 -10.88
C VAL A 29 -9.76 19.74 -11.11
N TYR A 30 -10.13 20.96 -10.73
CA TYR A 30 -9.27 22.13 -10.85
C TYR A 30 -7.99 22.00 -10.01
N SER A 31 -8.10 21.54 -8.76
CA SER A 31 -6.94 21.29 -7.89
C SER A 31 -5.99 20.27 -8.52
N ALA A 32 -6.53 19.14 -8.98
CA ALA A 32 -5.75 18.10 -9.64
C ALA A 32 -4.99 18.61 -10.88
N LEU A 33 -5.63 19.44 -11.72
CA LEU A 33 -4.96 20.02 -12.89
C LEU A 33 -3.81 20.96 -12.50
N ASN A 34 -3.99 21.76 -11.44
CA ASN A 34 -2.93 22.61 -10.91
C ASN A 34 -1.77 21.80 -10.32
N GLU A 35 -2.08 20.73 -9.59
CA GLU A 35 -1.07 19.82 -9.02
C GLU A 35 -0.27 19.11 -10.13
N ILE A 36 -0.93 18.66 -11.22
CA ILE A 36 -0.25 18.14 -12.42
C ILE A 36 0.66 19.21 -13.04
N ALA A 37 0.17 20.44 -13.19
CA ALA A 37 0.99 21.54 -13.69
C ALA A 37 2.19 21.84 -12.79
N MET A 38 2.02 21.72 -11.47
CA MET A 38 3.08 21.88 -10.47
C MET A 38 4.14 20.79 -10.59
N VAL A 39 3.75 19.52 -10.76
CA VAL A 39 4.68 18.40 -11.04
C VAL A 39 5.51 18.72 -12.29
N ARG A 40 4.86 19.14 -13.39
CA ARG A 40 5.56 19.51 -14.63
C ARG A 40 6.51 20.69 -14.46
N LYS A 41 6.16 21.66 -13.62
CA LYS A 41 7.02 22.81 -13.31
C LYS A 41 8.24 22.38 -12.51
N PHE A 42 8.04 21.60 -11.46
CA PHE A 42 9.12 21.13 -10.59
C PHE A 42 10.05 20.14 -11.27
N ASN A 43 9.52 19.29 -12.15
CA ASN A 43 10.32 18.34 -12.93
C ASN A 43 11.44 19.00 -13.76
N ARG A 44 11.27 20.28 -14.14
CA ARG A 44 12.29 21.05 -14.88
C ARG A 44 13.54 21.36 -14.04
N ILE A 45 13.42 21.34 -12.72
CA ILE A 45 14.49 21.64 -11.76
C ILE A 45 14.89 20.38 -11.00
N LEU A 46 13.91 19.56 -10.62
CA LEU A 46 14.04 18.30 -9.90
C LEU A 46 13.59 17.17 -10.83
N HIS A 47 14.51 16.65 -11.65
CA HIS A 47 14.18 15.66 -12.69
C HIS A 47 13.56 14.36 -12.17
N ASP A 48 13.84 14.01 -10.91
CA ASP A 48 13.27 12.83 -10.25
C ASP A 48 11.80 13.02 -9.84
N LEU A 49 11.37 14.27 -9.59
CA LEU A 49 10.00 14.61 -9.27
C LEU A 49 9.18 14.63 -10.56
N LYS A 50 8.55 13.50 -10.88
CA LYS A 50 7.82 13.30 -12.14
C LYS A 50 6.44 12.66 -11.98
N TYR A 51 6.09 12.24 -10.77
CA TYR A 51 4.82 11.58 -10.52
C TYR A 51 3.84 12.48 -9.76
N TYR A 52 2.56 12.25 -10.01
CA TYR A 52 1.47 12.84 -9.25
C TYR A 52 0.66 11.71 -8.61
N TYR A 53 0.61 11.70 -7.28
CA TYR A 53 -0.11 10.69 -6.52
C TYR A 53 -1.44 11.26 -6.01
N MET A 54 -2.54 10.82 -6.64
CA MET A 54 -3.89 11.27 -6.30
C MET A 54 -4.51 10.52 -5.11
N GLY A 55 -3.72 9.68 -4.42
CA GLY A 55 -4.22 8.75 -3.40
C GLY A 55 -4.97 7.56 -3.99
N TYR A 56 -5.74 6.88 -3.13
CA TYR A 56 -6.47 5.66 -3.51
C TYR A 56 -7.45 5.87 -4.67
N TYR A 57 -7.75 4.78 -5.37
CA TYR A 57 -8.78 4.67 -6.40
C TYR A 57 -9.72 3.52 -6.07
N ILE A 58 -10.99 3.81 -5.81
CA ILE A 58 -12.03 2.80 -5.59
C ILE A 58 -12.96 2.82 -6.79
N HIS A 59 -12.90 1.78 -7.60
CA HIS A 59 -13.58 1.71 -8.88
C HIS A 59 -15.11 1.80 -8.78
N GLN A 60 -15.70 1.29 -7.70
CA GLN A 60 -17.15 1.34 -7.46
C GLN A 60 -17.61 2.70 -6.91
N CYS A 61 -16.70 3.59 -6.48
CA CYS A 61 -17.06 4.89 -5.94
C CYS A 61 -17.17 5.93 -7.08
N PRO A 62 -18.38 6.45 -7.39
CA PRO A 62 -18.55 7.39 -8.49
C PRO A 62 -17.70 8.66 -8.33
N LYS A 63 -17.55 9.14 -7.10
CA LYS A 63 -16.74 10.31 -6.75
C LYS A 63 -15.25 10.13 -7.04
N MET A 64 -14.76 8.91 -7.23
CA MET A 64 -13.36 8.61 -7.51
C MET A 64 -13.09 8.25 -8.98
N ARG A 65 -14.14 8.03 -9.79
CA ARG A 65 -14.01 7.69 -11.22
C ARG A 65 -13.24 8.73 -12.01
N TYR A 66 -13.31 10.01 -11.61
CA TYR A 66 -12.62 11.08 -12.33
C TYR A 66 -11.09 10.91 -12.33
N LYS A 67 -10.51 10.28 -11.30
CA LYS A 67 -9.05 10.03 -11.23
C LYS A 67 -8.55 9.17 -12.39
N ALA A 68 -9.39 8.25 -12.89
CA ALA A 68 -9.04 7.40 -14.01
C ALA A 68 -9.05 8.11 -15.37
N LYS A 69 -9.47 9.38 -15.43
CA LYS A 69 -9.52 10.16 -16.67
C LYS A 69 -8.22 10.90 -16.97
N TYR A 70 -7.30 10.99 -16.00
CA TYR A 70 -6.00 11.61 -16.22
C TYR A 70 -5.05 10.57 -16.81
N LEU A 71 -4.47 10.87 -17.96
CA LEU A 71 -3.57 9.95 -18.66
C LEU A 71 -2.22 10.62 -18.96
N PRO A 72 -1.11 9.85 -18.95
CA PRO A 72 -1.02 8.45 -18.52
C PRO A 72 -1.18 8.31 -16.99
N SER A 73 -1.72 7.19 -16.51
CA SER A 73 -1.81 6.88 -15.09
C SER A 73 -1.80 5.38 -14.83
N ASP A 74 -1.35 5.01 -13.63
CA ASP A 74 -1.19 3.62 -13.21
C ASP A 74 -1.89 3.35 -11.88
N LEU A 75 -2.26 2.09 -11.66
CA LEU A 75 -2.73 1.56 -10.37
C LEU A 75 -1.75 0.51 -9.85
N LEU A 76 -1.53 0.52 -8.53
CA LEU A 76 -0.72 -0.50 -7.85
C LEU A 76 -1.53 -1.78 -7.65
N CYS A 77 -0.98 -2.93 -8.06
CA CYS A 77 -1.53 -4.24 -7.79
C CYS A 77 -1.32 -4.64 -6.33
N SER A 78 -2.39 -4.94 -5.61
CA SER A 78 -2.34 -5.32 -4.18
C SER A 78 -1.61 -6.64 -3.91
N GLU A 79 -1.52 -7.54 -4.89
CA GLU A 79 -0.88 -8.85 -4.72
C GLU A 79 0.61 -8.84 -5.06
N THR A 80 1.03 -7.97 -5.98
CA THR A 80 2.40 -8.02 -6.53
C THR A 80 3.19 -6.75 -6.23
N ASN A 81 2.56 -5.70 -5.68
CA ASN A 81 3.16 -4.38 -5.47
C ASN A 81 3.81 -3.78 -6.74
N ARG A 82 3.23 -4.07 -7.92
CA ARG A 82 3.66 -3.53 -9.22
C ARG A 82 2.62 -2.59 -9.80
N TRP A 83 3.08 -1.57 -10.52
CA TRP A 83 2.24 -0.58 -11.19
C TRP A 83 1.81 -1.07 -12.56
N PHE A 84 0.53 -0.89 -12.89
CA PHE A 84 -0.08 -1.26 -14.17
C PHE A 84 -0.93 -0.12 -14.71
N SER A 85 -1.00 0.03 -16.03
CA SER A 85 -1.80 1.09 -16.66
C SER A 85 -3.25 1.02 -16.25
N ILE A 86 -3.83 2.19 -15.95
CA ILE A 86 -5.22 2.28 -15.49
C ILE A 86 -6.19 1.68 -16.50
N GLU A 87 -5.88 1.78 -17.80
CA GLU A 87 -6.70 1.24 -18.89
C GLU A 87 -6.82 -0.29 -18.83
N SER A 88 -5.73 -0.99 -18.46
CA SER A 88 -5.75 -2.43 -18.25
C SER A 88 -6.51 -2.79 -16.98
N CYS A 89 -6.25 -2.06 -15.90
CA CYS A 89 -6.87 -2.31 -14.61
C CYS A 89 -8.39 -2.10 -14.62
N VAL A 90 -8.87 -1.00 -15.24
CA VAL A 90 -10.31 -0.67 -15.34
C VAL A 90 -11.09 -1.78 -16.04
N LYS A 91 -10.57 -2.35 -17.14
CA LYS A 91 -11.21 -3.47 -17.85
C LYS A 91 -11.42 -4.70 -16.97
N LYS A 92 -10.52 -4.94 -16.01
CA LYS A 92 -10.64 -6.03 -15.03
C LYS A 92 -11.62 -5.69 -13.91
N LEU A 93 -11.59 -4.44 -13.43
CA LEU A 93 -12.45 -3.94 -12.35
C LEU A 93 -13.91 -3.74 -12.76
N ASP A 94 -14.17 -3.49 -14.05
CA ASP A 94 -15.54 -3.45 -14.59
C ASP A 94 -16.20 -4.85 -14.53
N LYS A 95 -15.41 -5.94 -14.55
CA LYS A 95 -15.89 -7.33 -14.49
C LYS A 95 -16.04 -7.86 -13.07
N ASN A 96 -15.12 -7.50 -12.18
CA ASN A 96 -15.06 -8.03 -10.82
C ASN A 96 -14.79 -6.91 -9.81
N LYS A 97 -15.38 -7.02 -8.61
CA LYS A 97 -15.15 -6.04 -7.53
C LYS A 97 -13.67 -5.93 -7.16
N TYR A 98 -12.98 -7.07 -7.18
CA TYR A 98 -11.55 -7.22 -6.93
C TYR A 98 -10.92 -7.89 -8.16
N ALA A 99 -9.73 -7.44 -8.56
CA ALA A 99 -8.99 -8.06 -9.64
C ALA A 99 -7.48 -7.91 -9.44
N ARG A 100 -6.77 -9.03 -9.60
CA ARG A 100 -5.31 -9.04 -9.76
C ARG A 100 -4.93 -8.37 -11.08
N PHE A 101 -4.08 -7.34 -11.03
CA PHE A 101 -3.68 -6.61 -12.24
C PHE A 101 -2.56 -7.29 -13.01
N CYS A 102 -1.69 -8.04 -12.34
CA CYS A 102 -0.66 -8.86 -13.00
C CYS A 102 -1.29 -10.11 -13.65
N ASP A 103 -1.10 -10.28 -14.95
CA ASP A 103 -1.59 -11.47 -15.69
C ASP A 103 -0.77 -12.73 -15.37
N ASP A 104 0.52 -12.56 -15.06
CA ASP A 104 1.39 -13.66 -14.66
C ASP A 104 1.09 -14.06 -13.20
N GLN A 105 0.60 -15.28 -13.02
CA GLN A 105 0.27 -15.84 -11.70
C GLN A 105 1.50 -16.26 -10.90
N THR A 106 2.65 -16.43 -11.55
CA THR A 106 3.90 -16.84 -10.89
C THR A 106 4.58 -15.68 -10.17
N VAL A 107 4.27 -14.43 -10.58
CA VAL A 107 4.79 -13.23 -9.93
C VAL A 107 4.19 -13.10 -8.52
N GLN A 108 5.05 -13.07 -7.51
CA GLN A 108 4.68 -12.74 -6.14
C GLN A 108 5.20 -11.35 -5.78
N ASP A 109 4.77 -10.82 -4.64
CA ASP A 109 5.42 -9.65 -4.08
C ASP A 109 6.89 -9.96 -3.71
N ASP A 110 7.69 -8.91 -3.60
CA ASP A 110 9.10 -9.06 -3.23
C ASP A 110 9.29 -9.43 -1.75
N ASP A 111 8.24 -9.34 -0.94
CA ASP A 111 8.29 -9.70 0.48
C ASP A 111 8.16 -11.22 0.68
N GLY A 112 7.55 -11.92 -0.27
CA GLY A 112 7.48 -13.36 -0.40
C GLY A 112 6.70 -14.05 0.72
N SER A 113 6.26 -15.28 0.47
CA SER A 113 5.60 -16.12 1.48
C SER A 113 6.56 -17.02 2.28
N SER A 114 7.84 -17.01 1.93
CA SER A 114 8.87 -17.83 2.57
C SER A 114 9.42 -17.12 3.79
N PHE A 115 9.42 -17.76 4.95
CA PHE A 115 10.01 -17.26 6.18
C PHE A 115 10.71 -18.40 6.90
N ILE A 116 11.78 -18.08 7.62
CA ILE A 116 12.47 -19.01 8.52
C ILE A 116 12.24 -18.58 9.97
N ASP A 117 12.23 -19.54 10.89
CA ASP A 117 12.00 -19.27 12.32
C ASP A 117 12.97 -18.24 12.95
N CYS A 118 14.11 -17.96 12.30
CA CYS A 118 15.03 -16.89 12.72
C CYS A 118 14.51 -15.49 12.46
N ASP A 119 13.70 -15.31 11.42
CA ASP A 119 13.25 -14.00 10.96
C ASP A 119 12.05 -13.52 11.76
N ILE A 120 11.40 -14.40 12.51
CA ILE A 120 10.20 -14.11 13.27
C ILE A 120 10.61 -13.61 14.66
N LYS A 121 10.22 -12.38 15.00
CA LYS A 121 10.47 -11.80 16.31
C LYS A 121 9.27 -12.01 17.25
N VAL A 122 9.56 -12.51 18.45
CA VAL A 122 8.55 -12.76 19.49
C VAL A 122 8.94 -12.06 20.79
N LEU A 123 7.94 -11.62 21.54
CA LEU A 123 8.08 -11.07 22.89
C LEU A 123 7.50 -12.07 23.88
N PHE A 124 8.36 -12.68 24.68
CA PHE A 124 7.99 -13.67 25.68
C PHE A 124 8.62 -13.33 27.02
N LYS A 125 7.83 -13.26 28.11
CA LYS A 125 8.30 -12.89 29.46
C LYS A 125 9.18 -11.62 29.49
N LYS A 126 8.77 -10.58 28.74
CA LYS A 126 9.49 -9.31 28.55
C LYS A 126 10.87 -9.43 27.86
N MET A 127 11.15 -10.57 27.22
CA MET A 127 12.35 -10.80 26.43
C MET A 127 12.00 -10.82 24.94
N ALA A 128 12.71 -10.02 24.15
CA ALA A 128 12.62 -10.06 22.70
C ALA A 128 13.56 -11.15 22.16
N LEU A 129 13.00 -12.15 21.48
CA LEU A 129 13.71 -13.33 20.98
C LEU A 129 13.32 -13.57 19.52
N ASN A 130 14.09 -14.40 18.82
CA ASN A 130 13.60 -15.00 17.58
C ASN A 130 12.76 -16.25 17.90
N TYR A 131 11.87 -16.63 16.98
CA TYR A 131 10.97 -17.75 17.21
C TYR A 131 11.70 -19.10 17.34
N ARG A 132 12.84 -19.25 16.65
CA ARG A 132 13.73 -20.43 16.80
C ARG A 132 14.20 -20.61 18.26
N ASP A 133 14.64 -19.55 18.90
CA ASP A 133 15.15 -19.59 20.29
C ASP A 133 14.00 -19.74 21.28
N TYR A 134 12.83 -19.15 21.00
CA TYR A 134 11.61 -19.42 21.75
C TYR A 134 11.25 -20.91 21.77
N LYS A 135 11.20 -21.57 20.61
CA LYS A 135 10.93 -23.02 20.50
C LYS A 135 11.91 -23.86 21.34
N ARG A 136 13.18 -23.46 21.36
CA ARG A 136 14.23 -24.15 22.14
C ARG A 136 14.02 -24.01 23.65
N LEU A 137 13.54 -22.85 24.10
CA LEU A 137 13.32 -22.54 25.51
C LEU A 137 12.06 -23.20 26.07
N THR A 138 10.94 -23.13 25.35
CA THR A 138 9.65 -23.64 25.85
C THR A 138 9.43 -25.11 25.55
N LYS A 139 10.06 -25.66 24.50
CA LYS A 139 9.78 -27.01 23.94
C LYS A 139 8.29 -27.26 23.64
N ASN A 140 7.48 -26.20 23.63
CA ASN A 140 6.05 -26.25 23.37
C ASN A 140 5.77 -25.68 21.96
N ASN A 141 4.91 -26.37 21.21
CA ASN A 141 4.51 -26.00 19.86
C ASN A 141 3.08 -25.45 19.77
N ASP A 142 2.39 -25.27 20.90
CA ASP A 142 0.99 -24.79 20.92
C ASP A 142 0.81 -23.43 20.20
N ASP A 143 1.81 -22.55 20.26
CA ASP A 143 1.77 -21.24 19.60
C ASP A 143 2.15 -21.25 18.12
N GLN A 144 2.59 -22.39 17.57
CA GLN A 144 3.18 -22.44 16.23
C GLN A 144 2.19 -22.04 15.14
N GLU A 145 0.95 -22.53 15.22
CA GLU A 145 -0.07 -22.24 14.23
C GLU A 145 -0.39 -20.75 14.19
N LYS A 146 -0.59 -20.13 15.35
CA LYS A 146 -0.89 -18.68 15.47
C LYS A 146 0.26 -17.82 14.98
N ILE A 147 1.51 -18.19 15.30
CA ILE A 147 2.68 -17.44 14.89
C ILE A 147 2.88 -17.54 13.38
N TYR A 148 2.68 -18.72 12.78
CA TYR A 148 2.78 -18.88 11.33
C TYR A 148 1.62 -18.20 10.59
N GLU A 149 0.42 -18.18 11.15
CA GLU A 149 -0.69 -17.36 10.64
C GLU A 149 -0.32 -15.87 10.67
N TYR A 150 0.16 -15.37 11.81
CA TYR A 150 0.62 -13.99 11.96
C TYR A 150 1.65 -13.61 10.88
N VAL A 151 2.69 -14.42 10.69
CA VAL A 151 3.75 -14.13 9.71
C VAL A 151 3.21 -14.11 8.28
N ARG A 152 2.27 -15.01 7.95
CA ARG A 152 1.61 -15.01 6.63
C ARG A 152 0.80 -13.74 6.39
N LEU A 153 0.19 -13.17 7.44
CA LEU A 153 -0.64 -11.97 7.33
C LEU A 153 0.21 -10.69 7.24
N VAL A 154 1.30 -10.60 7.99
CA VAL A 154 2.12 -9.37 8.04
C VAL A 154 3.23 -9.33 6.99
N GLY A 155 3.67 -10.48 6.47
CA GLY A 155 4.80 -10.59 5.56
C GLY A 155 6.16 -10.62 6.25
N ARG A 156 7.21 -10.98 5.50
CA ARG A 156 8.55 -11.21 6.03
C ARG A 156 9.19 -9.97 6.64
N LYS A 157 9.10 -8.82 5.97
CA LYS A 157 9.69 -7.55 6.46
C LYS A 157 9.06 -7.12 7.79
N CYS A 158 7.74 -7.23 7.92
CA CYS A 158 7.06 -6.89 9.17
C CYS A 158 7.35 -7.92 10.26
N ALA A 159 7.35 -9.21 9.95
CA ALA A 159 7.66 -10.26 10.93
C ALA A 159 9.07 -10.14 11.55
N SER A 160 10.02 -9.55 10.82
CA SER A 160 11.40 -9.31 11.29
C SER A 160 11.60 -8.02 12.07
N SER A 161 10.66 -7.09 12.00
CA SER A 161 10.73 -5.79 12.69
C SER A 161 9.73 -5.67 13.84
N LEU A 162 8.58 -6.34 13.76
CA LEU A 162 7.52 -6.33 14.76
C LEU A 162 7.62 -7.56 15.67
N LEU A 163 7.36 -7.34 16.96
CA LEU A 163 7.34 -8.39 17.97
C LEU A 163 5.93 -8.96 18.13
N TYR A 164 5.77 -10.26 17.88
CA TYR A 164 4.55 -10.98 18.25
C TYR A 164 4.54 -11.26 19.75
N TYR A 165 3.57 -10.73 20.47
CA TYR A 165 3.46 -10.93 21.92
C TYR A 165 2.82 -12.28 22.24
N ILE A 166 3.50 -13.08 23.07
CA ILE A 166 3.01 -14.37 23.54
C ILE A 166 2.59 -14.20 25.00
N ASP A 167 1.29 -14.24 25.23
CA ASP A 167 0.69 -14.21 26.57
C ASP A 167 0.56 -15.64 27.11
N ASN A 168 1.61 -16.12 27.77
CA ASN A 168 1.49 -17.29 28.64
C ASN A 168 1.26 -16.76 30.04
N SER A 169 0.00 -16.48 30.34
CA SER A 169 -0.48 -16.25 31.69
C SER A 169 -0.56 -17.61 32.41
N ASP A 170 0.61 -18.09 32.85
CA ASP A 170 0.74 -19.03 33.97
C ASP A 170 1.19 -18.27 35.22
#